data_AF-A0A2E8EBE7-F1
#
_entry.id   AF-A0A2E8EBE7-F1
#
_cell.length_a   1.000
_cell.length_b   1.000
_cell.length_c   1.000
_cell.angle_alpha   90.00
_cell.angle_beta   90.00
_cell.angle_gamma   90.00
#
_symmetry.space_group_name_H-M   'P 1'
#
loop_
_entity.id
_entity.type
_entity.pdbx_description
1 polymer ?
#
loop_
_entity_poly.entity_id
_entity_poly.type
_entity_poly.pdbx_seq_one_letter_code
_entity_poly.pdbx_strand_id
1 'polypeptide(L)'
;MPNPLELPADTLGADLYWWRETGNLHTLVSIYWKEYARLEGVTLRFMLFDDGRRVASWQVEPVEDQVFLIDSKHPPDAVAAAEPVAEGVLAVFVSAPDGGVGAAARLDGPDGDAYKRLYGLIDWYADDESDGSICGLHSDQAVVRAPYRNHFTEIVVEETSEQKSYLVVLNGPDEQPAGAVSLELRNHLGATRTARHLRPMRPFTATRLRVSELFPDAVGFSGGRHLTVSGHFDSTGLFIRPYVMTSGAFMSGLSGYHGGDVYSDLAPIGAFAERFLDRGRINPMFAVHRDDLTTTVNIFNSHGPPDFDEDFSVDAYLYDEVGTLVAERPRWLAATRHGLARGDIAELLPDPTRPFVGHVTLAFTREDRPVYPRVLQALLEYRTVRGTARVMGWSDEWNSPQRAAVRGRVPYGAFSRVWCRPPLETQLCITNCGNERRYADEAPFTATLLNEQGDRVRAEGVVPPHGTCFQTIDAIFPDAARFLAPKGVGIVVVESVYDLADIQITRHTGTGAVAAEHFMALTSELEGERLRPSGS
;
A
#
# COMPACT_ATOMS: atom_id res chain seq x y z
N MET A 1 12.98 -23.62 -27.40
CA MET A 1 12.77 -22.49 -26.48
C MET A 1 11.41 -21.90 -26.84
N PRO A 2 10.49 -21.68 -25.90
CA PRO A 2 9.29 -20.92 -26.23
C PRO A 2 9.72 -19.52 -26.68
N ASN A 3 9.09 -18.99 -27.73
CA ASN A 3 9.35 -17.61 -28.17
C ASN A 3 9.14 -16.67 -26.96
N PRO A 4 10.02 -15.69 -26.73
CA PRO A 4 9.70 -14.62 -25.79
C PRO A 4 8.35 -14.03 -26.21
N LEU A 5 7.46 -13.83 -25.23
CA LEU A 5 6.20 -13.12 -25.46
C LEU A 5 6.57 -11.69 -25.85
N GLU A 6 6.61 -11.41 -27.15
CA GLU A 6 6.84 -10.06 -27.64
C GLU A 6 5.71 -9.17 -27.14
N LEU A 7 6.09 -8.15 -26.36
CA LEU A 7 5.15 -7.11 -25.99
C LEU A 7 4.65 -6.42 -27.27
N PRO A 8 3.34 -6.18 -27.38
CA PRO A 8 2.79 -5.37 -28.45
C PRO A 8 3.50 -4.01 -28.55
N ALA A 9 3.86 -3.58 -29.76
CA ALA A 9 4.61 -2.34 -29.97
C ALA A 9 3.89 -1.07 -29.46
N ASP A 10 2.56 -1.15 -29.33
CA ASP A 10 1.64 -0.14 -28.82
C ASP A 10 1.51 -0.11 -27.28
N THR A 11 2.18 -1.01 -26.57
CA THR A 11 2.13 -1.09 -25.09
C THR A 11 2.94 0.04 -24.44
N LEU A 12 2.32 0.88 -23.63
CA LEU A 12 3.02 1.88 -22.83
C LEU A 12 3.77 1.22 -21.66
N GLY A 13 3.09 0.34 -20.94
CA GLY A 13 3.58 -0.46 -19.82
C GLY A 13 2.47 -1.34 -19.24
N ALA A 14 2.69 -1.96 -18.09
CA ALA A 14 1.68 -2.79 -17.43
C ALA A 14 1.85 -2.87 -15.92
N ASP A 15 0.73 -2.92 -15.19
CA ASP A 15 0.74 -3.32 -13.78
C ASP A 15 0.57 -4.85 -13.71
N LEU A 16 1.25 -5.45 -12.73
CA LEU A 16 1.25 -6.89 -12.49
C LEU A 16 0.54 -7.19 -11.16
N TYR A 17 -0.30 -8.22 -11.16
CA TYR A 17 -1.07 -8.64 -9.99
C TYR A 17 -0.92 -10.15 -9.77
N TRP A 18 -0.75 -10.56 -8.51
CA TRP A 18 -0.59 -11.98 -8.18
C TRP A 18 -1.94 -12.68 -8.07
N TRP A 19 -2.26 -13.48 -9.07
CA TRP A 19 -3.48 -14.26 -9.14
C TRP A 19 -3.37 -15.49 -8.23
N ARG A 20 -4.35 -15.71 -7.35
CA ARG A 20 -4.43 -16.87 -6.47
C ARG A 20 -5.86 -17.36 -6.38
N GLU A 21 -6.04 -18.62 -6.72
CA GLU A 21 -7.30 -19.35 -6.62
C GLU A 21 -7.00 -20.73 -6.01
N THR A 22 -7.08 -20.85 -4.68
CA THR A 22 -6.73 -22.10 -4.00
C THR A 22 -7.75 -22.44 -2.92
N GLY A 23 -8.48 -23.53 -3.11
CA GLY A 23 -9.53 -23.93 -2.17
C GLY A 23 -10.65 -22.89 -2.16
N ASN A 24 -10.81 -22.20 -1.04
CA ASN A 24 -11.80 -21.14 -0.84
C ASN A 24 -11.22 -19.72 -0.99
N LEU A 25 -9.92 -19.59 -1.30
CA LEU A 25 -9.27 -18.31 -1.47
C LEU A 25 -9.43 -17.83 -2.91
N HIS A 26 -9.96 -16.62 -3.06
CA HIS A 26 -10.21 -15.92 -4.31
C HIS A 26 -9.36 -14.65 -4.42
N THR A 27 -8.95 -14.29 -5.63
CA THR A 27 -8.40 -12.98 -5.98
C THR A 27 -9.49 -12.03 -6.49
N LEU A 28 -9.47 -10.78 -6.02
CA LEU A 28 -10.14 -9.64 -6.66
C LEU A 28 -9.09 -8.58 -7.02
N VAL A 29 -9.08 -8.12 -8.26
CA VAL A 29 -8.33 -6.94 -8.69
C VAL A 29 -9.31 -5.81 -9.01
N SER A 30 -9.10 -4.65 -8.39
CA SER A 30 -9.89 -3.44 -8.59
C SER A 30 -9.04 -2.34 -9.22
N ILE A 31 -9.46 -1.82 -10.37
CA ILE A 31 -8.77 -0.71 -11.04
C ILE A 31 -9.78 0.43 -11.19
N TYR A 32 -9.47 1.57 -10.57
CA TYR A 32 -10.23 2.80 -10.75
C TYR A 32 -9.56 3.66 -11.82
N TRP A 33 -10.29 3.94 -12.90
CA TRP A 33 -9.73 4.51 -14.11
C TRP A 33 -10.08 5.99 -14.29
N LYS A 34 -9.16 6.89 -13.90
CA LYS A 34 -9.36 8.36 -14.02
C LYS A 34 -8.39 9.04 -15.01
N GLU A 35 -7.09 8.73 -14.97
CA GLU A 35 -6.08 9.52 -15.70
C GLU A 35 -6.07 9.29 -17.21
N TYR A 36 -6.15 8.02 -17.61
CA TYR A 36 -6.03 7.61 -19.01
C TYR A 36 -7.35 7.66 -19.78
N ALA A 37 -8.49 7.77 -19.09
CA ALA A 37 -9.82 7.81 -19.69
C ALA A 37 -9.99 8.99 -20.65
N ARG A 38 -9.21 10.06 -20.44
CA ARG A 38 -9.22 11.28 -21.25
C ARG A 38 -8.48 11.13 -22.58
N LEU A 39 -7.75 10.03 -22.76
CA LEU A 39 -7.00 9.77 -23.99
C LEU A 39 -7.83 8.89 -24.92
N GLU A 40 -8.14 9.44 -26.10
CA GLU A 40 -8.87 8.73 -27.15
C GLU A 40 -8.08 7.50 -27.63
N GLY A 41 -8.78 6.36 -27.73
CA GLY A 41 -8.23 5.10 -28.26
C GLY A 41 -7.32 4.32 -27.31
N VAL A 42 -7.16 4.73 -26.05
CA VAL A 42 -6.47 3.90 -25.06
C VAL A 42 -7.28 2.64 -24.78
N THR A 43 -6.59 1.51 -24.68
CA THR A 43 -7.20 0.22 -24.36
C THR A 43 -6.47 -0.45 -23.22
N LEU A 44 -7.23 -1.18 -22.42
CA LEU A 44 -6.70 -2.06 -21.39
C LEU A 44 -6.73 -3.50 -21.88
N ARG A 45 -5.55 -4.11 -21.97
CA ARG A 45 -5.42 -5.52 -22.32
C ARG A 45 -5.02 -6.32 -21.09
N PHE A 46 -5.89 -7.23 -20.70
CA PHE A 46 -5.68 -8.13 -19.58
C PHE A 46 -5.14 -9.45 -20.12
N MET A 47 -4.13 -10.00 -19.43
CA MET A 47 -3.53 -11.28 -19.77
C MET A 47 -3.24 -12.04 -18.48
N LEU A 48 -3.87 -13.22 -18.34
CA LEU A 48 -3.63 -14.12 -17.22
C LEU A 48 -2.61 -15.18 -17.63
N PHE A 49 -1.59 -15.37 -16.80
CA PHE A 49 -0.52 -16.33 -16.99
C PHE A 49 -0.48 -17.36 -15.87
N ASP A 50 -0.22 -18.60 -16.24
CA ASP A 50 0.04 -19.74 -15.35
C ASP A 50 1.41 -20.31 -15.71
N ASP A 51 2.34 -20.27 -14.76
CA ASP A 51 3.73 -20.70 -14.95
C ASP A 51 4.41 -20.11 -16.20
N GLY A 52 4.11 -18.84 -16.52
CA GLY A 52 4.62 -18.12 -17.68
C GLY A 52 3.89 -18.42 -19.00
N ARG A 53 2.97 -19.39 -19.02
CA ARG A 53 2.09 -19.66 -20.16
C ARG A 53 0.86 -18.76 -20.08
N ARG A 54 0.53 -18.07 -21.16
CA ARG A 54 -0.72 -17.31 -21.27
C ARG A 54 -1.92 -18.26 -21.29
N VAL A 55 -2.84 -18.08 -20.35
CA VAL A 55 -4.06 -18.88 -20.19
C VAL A 55 -5.27 -18.18 -20.80
N ALA A 56 -5.43 -16.88 -20.50
CA ALA A 56 -6.56 -16.08 -20.99
C ALA A 56 -6.09 -14.68 -21.37
N SER A 57 -6.83 -14.04 -22.28
CA SER A 57 -6.66 -12.62 -22.59
C SER A 57 -7.96 -12.02 -23.08
N TRP A 58 -8.20 -10.78 -22.66
CA TRP A 58 -9.31 -9.96 -23.13
C TRP A 58 -8.90 -8.50 -23.14
N GLN A 59 -9.67 -7.67 -23.81
CA GLN A 59 -9.40 -6.25 -23.94
C GLN A 59 -10.67 -5.46 -23.72
N VAL A 60 -10.54 -4.28 -23.13
CA VAL A 60 -11.63 -3.33 -22.94
C VAL A 60 -11.18 -1.93 -23.35
N GLU A 61 -12.13 -1.16 -23.85
CA GLU A 61 -11.99 0.28 -24.01
C GLU A 61 -12.55 0.92 -22.74
N PRO A 62 -11.71 1.57 -21.93
CA PRO A 62 -12.15 2.11 -20.66
C PRO A 62 -12.89 3.43 -20.85
N VAL A 63 -13.94 3.64 -20.04
CA VAL A 63 -14.65 4.92 -19.95
C VAL A 63 -14.28 5.67 -18.67
N GLU A 64 -14.48 6.99 -18.67
CA GLU A 64 -14.18 7.83 -17.49
C GLU A 64 -15.00 7.37 -16.27
N ASP A 65 -14.33 7.31 -15.12
CA ASP A 65 -14.87 6.87 -13.83
C ASP A 65 -15.34 5.41 -13.79
N GLN A 66 -14.96 4.59 -14.78
CA GLN A 66 -15.21 3.16 -14.75
C GLN A 66 -14.34 2.47 -13.68
N VAL A 67 -14.95 1.54 -12.95
CA VAL A 67 -14.26 0.64 -12.03
C VAL A 67 -14.20 -0.75 -12.66
N PHE A 68 -12.99 -1.26 -12.88
CA PHE A 68 -12.80 -2.64 -13.32
C PHE A 68 -12.64 -3.55 -12.10
N LEU A 69 -13.58 -4.49 -11.94
CA LEU A 69 -13.56 -5.49 -10.88
C LEU A 69 -13.33 -6.88 -11.49
N ILE A 70 -12.08 -7.34 -11.49
CA ILE A 70 -11.68 -8.66 -11.99
C ILE A 70 -11.65 -9.63 -10.80
N ASP A 71 -12.73 -10.40 -10.64
CA ASP A 71 -12.94 -11.31 -9.52
C ASP A 71 -12.80 -12.76 -9.98
N SER A 72 -11.84 -13.50 -9.43
CA SER A 72 -11.64 -14.94 -9.70
C SER A 72 -12.84 -15.82 -9.37
N LYS A 73 -13.67 -15.41 -8.40
CA LYS A 73 -14.92 -16.11 -8.05
C LYS A 73 -15.99 -15.97 -9.12
N HIS A 74 -15.99 -14.85 -9.82
CA HIS A 74 -16.90 -14.53 -10.93
C HIS A 74 -16.07 -14.08 -12.13
N PRO A 75 -15.24 -14.99 -12.68
CA PRO A 75 -14.19 -14.61 -13.61
C PRO A 75 -14.79 -14.15 -14.94
N PRO A 76 -14.11 -13.25 -15.67
CA PRO A 76 -14.51 -12.90 -17.03
C PRO A 76 -14.66 -14.15 -17.90
N ASP A 77 -15.56 -14.14 -18.89
CA ASP A 77 -15.84 -15.30 -19.76
C ASP A 77 -14.56 -15.90 -20.37
N ALA A 78 -13.60 -15.06 -20.76
CA ALA A 78 -12.31 -15.48 -21.30
C ALA A 78 -11.48 -16.32 -20.31
N VAL A 79 -11.58 -16.03 -19.01
CA VAL A 79 -10.93 -16.79 -17.93
C VAL A 79 -11.78 -18.01 -17.57
N ALA A 80 -13.11 -17.86 -17.50
CA ALA A 80 -14.04 -18.95 -17.21
C ALA A 80 -13.99 -20.09 -18.24
N ALA A 81 -13.69 -19.78 -19.50
CA ALA A 81 -13.54 -20.75 -20.58
C ALA A 81 -12.15 -21.42 -20.63
N ALA A 82 -11.19 -20.95 -19.83
CA ALA A 82 -9.81 -21.44 -19.84
C ALA A 82 -9.57 -22.51 -18.74
N GLU A 83 -8.38 -23.10 -18.74
CA GLU A 83 -7.97 -24.00 -17.66
C GLU A 83 -7.86 -23.22 -16.33
N PRO A 84 -8.36 -23.78 -15.20
CA PRO A 84 -8.27 -23.12 -13.91
C PRO A 84 -6.81 -22.81 -13.52
N VAL A 85 -6.56 -21.57 -13.10
CA VAL A 85 -5.24 -21.09 -12.67
C VAL A 85 -5.23 -20.97 -11.16
N ALA A 86 -4.55 -21.89 -10.48
CA ALA A 86 -4.47 -21.88 -9.02
C ALA A 86 -3.55 -20.77 -8.49
N GLU A 87 -2.45 -20.50 -9.21
CA GLU A 87 -1.53 -19.42 -8.88
C GLU A 87 -0.92 -18.89 -10.19
N GLY A 88 -0.87 -17.57 -10.36
CA GLY A 88 -0.46 -16.98 -11.63
C GLY A 88 -0.18 -15.48 -11.56
N VAL A 89 0.01 -14.87 -12.72
CA VAL A 89 0.19 -13.42 -12.85
C VAL A 89 -0.89 -12.88 -13.78
N LEU A 90 -1.68 -11.91 -13.31
CA LEU A 90 -2.51 -11.08 -14.16
C LEU A 90 -1.71 -9.83 -14.52
N ALA A 91 -1.41 -9.67 -15.81
CA ALA A 91 -0.80 -8.45 -16.34
C ALA A 91 -1.88 -7.58 -17.01
N VAL A 92 -1.88 -6.29 -16.69
CA VAL A 92 -2.81 -5.30 -17.25
C VAL A 92 -2.04 -4.26 -18.04
N PHE A 93 -2.00 -4.46 -19.35
CA PHE A 93 -1.29 -3.61 -20.29
C PHE A 93 -2.13 -2.39 -20.67
N VAL A 94 -1.52 -1.21 -20.62
CA VAL A 94 -2.09 0.00 -21.22
C VAL A 94 -1.54 0.14 -22.63
N SER A 95 -2.41 0.17 -23.61
CA SER A 95 -2.05 0.31 -25.03
C SER A 95 -2.68 1.58 -25.62
N ALA A 96 -1.97 2.26 -26.52
CA ALA A 96 -2.46 3.46 -27.21
C ALA A 96 -2.25 3.35 -28.74
N PRO A 97 -3.13 3.92 -29.60
CA PRO A 97 -3.06 3.72 -31.04
C PRO A 97 -1.78 4.31 -31.67
N ASP A 98 -1.29 3.63 -32.72
CA ASP A 98 -0.20 3.98 -33.65
C ASP A 98 0.94 4.86 -33.09
N GLY A 99 1.93 4.19 -32.51
CA GLY A 99 3.32 4.67 -32.51
C GLY A 99 3.67 5.74 -31.49
N GLY A 100 2.92 5.88 -30.40
CA GLY A 100 3.39 6.41 -29.11
C GLY A 100 3.78 7.88 -29.03
N VAL A 101 4.30 8.54 -30.07
CA VAL A 101 4.94 9.86 -29.93
C VAL A 101 3.93 10.97 -29.62
N GLY A 102 2.67 10.87 -30.03
CA GLY A 102 1.66 11.91 -29.75
C GLY A 102 0.94 11.76 -28.40
N ALA A 103 0.64 10.53 -27.99
CA ALA A 103 -0.01 10.22 -26.72
C ALA A 103 0.99 10.10 -25.57
N ALA A 104 2.17 9.50 -25.80
CA ALA A 104 3.27 9.51 -24.85
C ALA A 104 3.82 10.93 -24.64
N ALA A 105 3.98 11.76 -25.68
CA ALA A 105 4.42 13.16 -25.47
C ALA A 105 3.40 14.05 -24.73
N ARG A 106 2.13 13.63 -24.61
CA ARG A 106 1.14 14.29 -23.73
C ARG A 106 1.21 13.78 -22.29
N LEU A 107 1.77 12.59 -22.09
CA LEU A 107 2.00 11.96 -20.79
C LEU A 107 3.43 12.16 -20.28
N ASP A 108 4.35 12.59 -21.16
CA ASP A 108 5.72 12.97 -20.87
C ASP A 108 5.70 14.21 -19.96
N GLY A 109 5.66 13.93 -18.66
CA GLY A 109 6.35 14.79 -17.72
C GLY A 109 7.84 14.88 -18.10
N PRO A 110 8.57 15.86 -17.54
CA PRO A 110 9.99 16.10 -17.86
C PRO A 110 10.94 14.91 -17.65
N ASP A 111 10.47 13.79 -17.09
CA ASP A 111 11.24 12.58 -16.79
C ASP A 111 11.13 11.49 -17.87
N GLY A 112 10.26 11.64 -18.88
CA GLY A 112 10.25 10.80 -20.09
C GLY A 112 9.61 9.41 -19.96
N ASP A 113 8.89 9.13 -18.86
CA ASP A 113 8.15 7.88 -18.69
C ASP A 113 6.76 7.95 -19.32
N ALA A 114 6.64 7.30 -20.50
CA ALA A 114 5.39 7.20 -21.25
C ALA A 114 4.25 6.45 -20.52
N TYR A 115 4.55 5.75 -19.43
CA TYR A 115 3.63 4.93 -18.65
C TYR A 115 3.53 5.40 -17.20
N LYS A 116 2.31 5.76 -16.80
CA LYS A 116 1.86 5.98 -15.45
C LYS A 116 1.16 4.71 -14.97
N ARG A 117 1.54 4.24 -13.80
CA ARG A 117 0.98 3.02 -13.20
C ARG A 117 -0.51 3.16 -12.93
N LEU A 118 -1.22 2.04 -12.89
CA LEU A 118 -2.67 2.01 -12.64
C LEU A 118 -3.00 2.08 -11.15
N TYR A 119 -2.02 1.74 -10.30
CA TYR A 119 -2.19 1.68 -8.84
C TYR A 119 -3.38 0.80 -8.43
N GLY A 120 -3.65 -0.24 -9.22
CA GLY A 120 -4.76 -1.15 -8.95
C GLY A 120 -4.62 -1.85 -7.60
N LEU A 121 -5.76 -2.16 -7.01
CA LEU A 121 -5.89 -2.77 -5.71
C LEU A 121 -6.08 -4.28 -5.89
N ILE A 122 -5.46 -5.08 -5.04
CA ILE A 122 -5.63 -6.53 -5.02
C ILE A 122 -6.12 -6.98 -3.64
N ASP A 123 -7.11 -7.86 -3.64
CA ASP A 123 -7.54 -8.64 -2.47
C ASP A 123 -7.33 -10.13 -2.73
N TRP A 124 -6.93 -10.83 -1.67
CA TRP A 124 -7.15 -12.27 -1.55
C TRP A 124 -8.09 -12.51 -0.40
N TYR A 125 -9.24 -13.13 -0.68
CA TYR A 125 -10.33 -13.26 0.28
C TYR A 125 -10.97 -14.64 0.23
N ALA A 126 -11.53 -15.08 1.35
CA ALA A 126 -12.37 -16.26 1.44
C ALA A 126 -13.75 -15.87 1.99
N ASP A 127 -14.81 -16.41 1.38
CA ASP A 127 -16.18 -16.17 1.85
C ASP A 127 -16.65 -17.19 2.91
N ASP A 128 -15.84 -18.20 3.19
CA ASP A 128 -16.14 -19.24 4.18
C ASP A 128 -15.83 -18.75 5.60
N GLU A 129 -16.80 -18.85 6.49
CA GLU A 129 -16.68 -18.54 7.92
C GLU A 129 -15.63 -19.39 8.65
N SER A 130 -15.23 -20.53 8.09
CA SER A 130 -14.21 -21.41 8.69
C SER A 130 -12.76 -20.97 8.43
N ASP A 131 -12.52 -20.30 7.30
CA ASP A 131 -11.21 -19.77 6.89
C ASP A 131 -11.14 -18.27 7.21
N GLY A 132 -12.06 -17.51 6.60
CA GLY A 132 -12.18 -16.06 6.69
C GLY A 132 -10.90 -15.29 6.38
N SER A 133 -9.97 -15.89 5.64
CA SER A 133 -8.78 -15.20 5.15
C SER A 133 -9.16 -13.96 4.36
N ILE A 134 -8.52 -12.82 4.69
CA ILE A 134 -8.58 -11.61 3.88
C ILE A 134 -7.26 -10.86 3.96
N CYS A 135 -6.78 -10.38 2.82
CA CYS A 135 -5.62 -9.51 2.73
C CYS A 135 -5.78 -8.61 1.50
N GLY A 136 -5.53 -7.32 1.67
CA GLY A 136 -5.61 -6.32 0.61
C GLY A 136 -4.40 -5.41 0.60
N LEU A 137 -3.97 -5.01 -0.60
CA LEU A 137 -2.99 -3.94 -0.84
C LEU A 137 -3.13 -3.39 -2.26
N HIS A 138 -2.55 -2.23 -2.55
CA HIS A 138 -2.28 -1.82 -3.93
C HIS A 138 -1.05 -2.56 -4.49
N SER A 139 -1.04 -2.85 -5.79
CA SER A 139 0.12 -3.50 -6.41
C SER A 139 1.19 -2.50 -6.79
N ASP A 140 2.40 -2.64 -6.23
CA ASP A 140 3.61 -1.90 -6.59
C ASP A 140 4.59 -2.68 -7.48
N GLN A 141 4.05 -3.41 -8.45
CA GLN A 141 4.85 -4.18 -9.41
C GLN A 141 4.38 -3.92 -10.84
N ALA A 142 5.30 -3.48 -11.71
CA ALA A 142 4.97 -3.04 -13.06
C ALA A 142 6.06 -3.36 -14.07
N VAL A 143 5.66 -3.54 -15.33
CA VAL A 143 6.55 -3.61 -16.49
C VAL A 143 6.90 -2.19 -16.93
N VAL A 144 8.20 -1.92 -16.98
CA VAL A 144 8.78 -0.65 -17.43
C VAL A 144 9.71 -0.91 -18.61
N ARG A 145 10.04 0.12 -19.41
CA ARG A 145 10.83 -0.06 -20.63
C ARG A 145 12.35 -0.04 -20.41
N ALA A 146 12.82 0.57 -19.32
CA ALA A 146 14.24 0.71 -19.02
C ALA A 146 14.71 -0.36 -18.01
N PRO A 147 16.01 -0.73 -18.03
CA PRO A 147 16.62 -1.42 -16.90
C PRO A 147 16.42 -0.62 -15.61
N TYR A 148 16.04 -1.30 -14.53
CA TYR A 148 15.70 -0.65 -13.27
C TYR A 148 16.31 -1.42 -12.12
N ARG A 149 17.07 -0.71 -11.28
CA ARG A 149 17.61 -1.24 -10.03
C ARG A 149 16.79 -0.67 -8.89
N ASN A 150 16.04 -1.51 -8.19
CA ASN A 150 15.34 -1.07 -6.98
C ASN A 150 16.10 -1.46 -5.71
N HIS A 151 16.17 -0.55 -4.75
CA HIS A 151 16.60 -0.82 -3.38
C HIS A 151 15.37 -0.79 -2.48
N PHE A 152 15.10 -1.89 -1.78
CA PHE A 152 13.97 -1.95 -0.86
C PHE A 152 14.43 -2.13 0.58
N THR A 153 13.78 -1.40 1.48
CA THR A 153 13.88 -1.50 2.94
C THR A 153 12.48 -1.56 3.54
N GLU A 154 12.35 -1.39 4.85
CA GLU A 154 11.05 -1.37 5.54
C GLU A 154 10.27 -2.69 5.51
N ILE A 155 10.98 -3.81 5.39
CA ILE A 155 10.36 -5.11 5.56
C ILE A 155 10.58 -5.57 7.00
N VAL A 156 9.50 -5.87 7.70
CA VAL A 156 9.47 -6.49 9.03
C VAL A 156 8.92 -7.88 8.86
N VAL A 157 9.70 -8.86 9.29
CA VAL A 157 9.28 -10.26 9.31
C VAL A 157 9.40 -10.82 10.70
N GLU A 158 8.50 -11.74 11.01
CA GLU A 158 8.57 -12.56 12.20
C GLU A 158 8.62 -14.02 11.74
N GLU A 159 9.81 -14.61 11.90
CA GLU A 159 10.07 -16.00 11.58
C GLU A 159 10.00 -16.84 12.85
N THR A 160 9.01 -17.73 12.93
CA THR A 160 8.89 -18.71 14.02
C THR A 160 8.83 -20.13 13.48
N SER A 161 8.71 -21.13 14.34
CA SER A 161 8.44 -22.50 13.90
C SER A 161 7.08 -22.62 13.21
N GLU A 162 6.12 -21.76 13.58
CA GLU A 162 4.73 -21.82 13.12
C GLU A 162 4.38 -20.75 12.10
N GLN A 163 5.17 -19.67 12.00
CA GLN A 163 4.98 -18.53 11.09
C GLN A 163 6.14 -18.42 10.11
N LYS A 164 5.80 -18.19 8.84
CA LYS A 164 6.73 -18.10 7.71
C LYS A 164 6.40 -16.89 6.86
N SER A 165 7.45 -16.22 6.42
CA SER A 165 7.38 -15.02 5.60
C SER A 165 7.94 -15.29 4.21
N TYR A 166 7.34 -14.65 3.22
CA TYR A 166 7.69 -14.74 1.82
C TYR A 166 7.81 -13.33 1.25
N LEU A 167 8.84 -13.10 0.45
CA LEU A 167 8.87 -11.97 -0.47
C LEU A 167 8.41 -12.47 -1.85
N VAL A 168 7.36 -11.88 -2.39
CA VAL A 168 6.77 -12.28 -3.68
C VAL A 168 7.11 -11.24 -4.73
N VAL A 169 7.81 -11.69 -5.76
CA VAL A 169 8.22 -10.89 -6.92
C VAL A 169 7.45 -11.38 -8.15
N LEU A 170 6.76 -10.49 -8.83
CA LEU A 170 6.04 -10.75 -10.08
C LEU A 170 6.94 -10.37 -11.25
N ASN A 171 7.18 -11.33 -12.13
CA ASN A 171 8.07 -11.15 -13.26
C ASN A 171 7.29 -10.70 -14.49
N GLY A 172 7.96 -9.90 -15.33
CA GLY A 172 7.44 -9.39 -16.58
C GLY A 172 7.75 -10.31 -17.77
N PRO A 173 7.83 -9.77 -18.99
CA PRO A 173 8.09 -10.56 -20.20
C PRO A 173 9.51 -11.11 -20.28
N ASP A 174 10.48 -10.46 -19.62
CA ASP A 174 11.88 -10.85 -19.65
C ASP A 174 12.25 -11.73 -18.46
N GLU A 175 13.03 -12.78 -18.73
CA GLU A 175 13.59 -13.64 -17.68
C GLU A 175 14.60 -12.84 -16.86
N GLN A 176 14.48 -12.90 -15.54
CA GLN A 176 15.40 -12.23 -14.63
C GLN A 176 16.54 -13.19 -14.26
N PRO A 177 17.80 -12.74 -14.32
CA PRO A 177 18.95 -13.63 -14.17
C PRO A 177 19.07 -14.19 -12.74
N ALA A 178 19.74 -15.34 -12.63
CA ALA A 178 20.15 -15.85 -11.32
C ALA A 178 21.00 -14.80 -10.57
N GLY A 179 20.68 -14.59 -9.29
CA GLY A 179 21.34 -13.59 -8.45
C GLY A 179 20.76 -12.18 -8.55
N ALA A 180 19.70 -11.96 -9.35
CA ALA A 180 19.05 -10.64 -9.49
C ALA A 180 18.51 -10.08 -8.16
N VAL A 181 18.15 -10.95 -7.21
CA VAL A 181 17.72 -10.55 -5.86
C VAL A 181 18.83 -10.84 -4.85
N SER A 182 19.24 -9.80 -4.12
CA SER A 182 20.11 -9.90 -2.95
C SER A 182 19.39 -9.34 -1.73
N LEU A 183 19.44 -10.07 -0.61
CA LEU A 183 18.77 -9.72 0.64
C LEU A 183 19.77 -9.64 1.80
N GLU A 184 19.55 -8.70 2.70
CA GLU A 184 20.15 -8.62 4.02
C GLU A 184 19.04 -8.78 5.08
N LEU A 185 19.28 -9.67 6.04
CA LEU A 185 18.44 -9.90 7.21
C LEU A 185 19.16 -9.38 8.43
N ARG A 186 18.51 -8.54 9.23
CA ARG A 186 19.08 -7.93 10.43
C ARG A 186 18.21 -8.20 11.66
N ASN A 187 18.85 -8.46 12.79
CA ASN A 187 18.16 -8.69 14.05
C ASN A 187 18.22 -7.46 14.98
N HIS A 188 17.54 -7.58 16.12
CA HIS A 188 17.45 -6.53 17.14
C HIS A 188 18.80 -6.13 17.79
N LEU A 189 19.87 -6.92 17.60
CA LEU A 189 21.23 -6.61 18.07
C LEU A 189 22.06 -5.89 16.99
N GLY A 190 21.48 -5.61 15.82
CA GLY A 190 22.18 -5.05 14.67
C GLY A 190 23.07 -6.05 13.91
N ALA A 191 23.07 -7.33 14.29
CA ALA A 191 23.79 -8.36 13.54
C ALA A 191 23.08 -8.60 12.19
N THR A 192 23.86 -8.93 11.15
CA THR A 192 23.35 -9.13 9.80
C THR A 192 23.66 -10.52 9.23
N ARG A 193 22.84 -10.94 8.27
CA ARG A 193 23.04 -12.08 7.37
C ARG A 193 22.70 -11.64 5.96
N THR A 194 23.38 -12.20 4.96
CA THR A 194 23.07 -11.91 3.56
C THR A 194 22.77 -13.20 2.79
N ALA A 195 21.85 -13.11 1.84
CA ALA A 195 21.47 -14.20 0.96
C ALA A 195 21.24 -13.68 -0.46
N ARG A 196 21.37 -14.57 -1.45
CA ARG A 196 21.06 -14.27 -2.85
C ARG A 196 20.11 -15.33 -3.41
N HIS A 197 19.16 -14.90 -4.23
CA HIS A 197 18.31 -15.83 -4.96
C HIS A 197 19.07 -16.37 -6.18
N LEU A 198 19.49 -17.64 -6.14
CA LEU A 198 20.41 -18.20 -7.14
C LEU A 198 19.72 -18.85 -8.35
N ARG A 199 18.39 -18.77 -8.44
CA ARG A 199 17.64 -19.31 -9.59
C ARG A 199 17.22 -18.17 -10.51
N PRO A 200 17.22 -18.35 -11.83
CA PRO A 200 16.55 -17.42 -12.74
C PRO A 200 15.05 -17.37 -12.43
N MET A 201 14.44 -16.22 -12.62
CA MET A 201 13.00 -16.04 -12.46
C MET A 201 12.34 -15.92 -13.82
N ARG A 202 11.44 -16.86 -14.11
CA ARG A 202 10.85 -17.03 -15.43
C ARG A 202 9.86 -15.90 -15.75
N PRO A 203 9.69 -15.55 -17.04
CA PRO A 203 8.70 -14.57 -17.46
C PRO A 203 7.29 -14.87 -16.94
N PHE A 204 6.55 -13.82 -16.55
CA PHE A 204 5.16 -13.90 -16.08
C PHE A 204 4.89 -14.99 -15.04
N THR A 205 5.82 -15.14 -14.09
CA THR A 205 5.65 -16.00 -12.91
C THR A 205 5.73 -15.19 -11.61
N ALA A 206 5.07 -15.68 -10.56
CA ALA A 206 5.26 -15.21 -9.21
C ALA A 206 6.40 -15.99 -8.53
N THR A 207 7.54 -15.35 -8.28
CA THR A 207 8.63 -15.94 -7.52
C THR A 207 8.42 -15.70 -6.04
N ARG A 208 8.29 -16.79 -5.26
CA ARG A 208 8.14 -16.74 -3.80
C ARG A 208 9.47 -17.02 -3.12
N LEU A 209 10.05 -15.99 -2.53
CA LEU A 209 11.30 -16.06 -1.79
C LEU A 209 11.00 -16.29 -0.31
N ARG A 210 11.06 -17.56 0.12
CA ARG A 210 10.82 -17.89 1.52
C ARG A 210 12.01 -17.49 2.38
N VAL A 211 11.78 -16.67 3.40
CA VAL A 211 12.85 -16.15 4.27
C VAL A 211 13.62 -17.29 4.94
N SER A 212 12.93 -18.30 5.46
CA SER A 212 13.57 -19.46 6.11
C SER A 212 14.40 -20.36 5.17
N GLU A 213 14.19 -20.30 3.85
CA GLU A 213 15.02 -21.05 2.89
C GLU A 213 16.29 -20.28 2.53
N LEU A 214 16.19 -18.95 2.45
CA LEU A 214 17.31 -18.06 2.21
C LEU A 214 18.20 -17.89 3.45
N PHE A 215 17.59 -17.95 4.64
CA PHE A 215 18.23 -17.83 5.95
C PHE A 215 17.81 -18.99 6.85
N PRO A 216 18.45 -20.18 6.74
CA PRO A 216 18.05 -21.38 7.48
C PRO A 216 18.04 -21.23 9.00
N ASP A 217 18.84 -20.33 9.55
CA ASP A 217 18.93 -20.02 10.98
C ASP A 217 18.03 -18.85 11.43
N ALA A 218 17.17 -18.30 10.57
CA ALA A 218 16.38 -17.08 10.83
C ALA A 218 15.63 -17.10 12.17
N VAL A 219 14.97 -18.22 12.50
CA VAL A 219 14.22 -18.38 13.77
C VAL A 219 15.14 -18.21 14.98
N GLY A 220 16.30 -18.87 14.99
CA GLY A 220 17.27 -18.74 16.07
C GLY A 220 17.95 -17.37 16.09
N PHE A 221 18.26 -16.84 14.91
CA PHE A 221 18.90 -15.55 14.70
C PHE A 221 18.04 -14.37 15.20
N SER A 222 16.72 -14.52 15.13
CA SER A 222 15.74 -13.54 15.61
C SER A 222 15.81 -13.29 17.12
N GLY A 223 16.19 -14.32 17.90
CA GLY A 223 16.09 -14.30 19.36
C GLY A 223 14.65 -14.11 19.86
N GLY A 224 13.64 -14.53 19.08
CA GLY A 224 12.23 -14.35 19.40
C GLY A 224 11.71 -12.92 19.18
N ARG A 225 12.41 -12.11 18.38
CA ARG A 225 12.01 -10.74 18.03
C ARG A 225 11.86 -10.58 16.53
N HIS A 226 11.19 -9.52 16.12
CA HIS A 226 11.06 -9.16 14.71
C HIS A 226 12.43 -8.91 14.07
N LEU A 227 12.53 -9.28 12.80
CA LEU A 227 13.69 -9.09 11.95
C LEU A 227 13.39 -8.01 10.92
N THR A 228 14.39 -7.22 10.54
CA THR A 228 14.28 -6.34 9.38
C THR A 228 14.92 -6.99 8.16
N VAL A 229 14.27 -6.84 7.01
CA VAL A 229 14.79 -7.28 5.71
C VAL A 229 15.01 -6.07 4.83
N SER A 230 16.16 -6.03 4.20
CA SER A 230 16.51 -5.07 3.15
C SER A 230 17.10 -5.81 1.96
N GLY A 231 17.18 -5.15 0.82
CA GLY A 231 17.74 -5.78 -0.36
C GLY A 231 17.80 -4.87 -1.57
N HIS A 232 18.23 -5.46 -2.67
CA HIS A 232 18.09 -4.85 -3.98
C HIS A 232 17.65 -5.88 -5.01
N PHE A 233 16.98 -5.36 -6.02
CA PHE A 233 16.57 -6.10 -7.20
C PHE A 233 17.18 -5.47 -8.45
N ASP A 234 18.11 -6.20 -9.07
CA ASP A 234 18.75 -5.83 -10.32
C ASP A 234 17.93 -6.39 -11.48
N SER A 235 17.01 -5.56 -12.01
CA SER A 235 16.02 -6.01 -12.99
C SER A 235 16.23 -5.43 -14.38
N THR A 236 15.72 -6.15 -15.37
CA THR A 236 15.46 -5.58 -16.70
C THR A 236 13.97 -5.44 -16.91
N GLY A 237 13.50 -4.22 -17.16
CA GLY A 237 12.12 -3.94 -17.55
C GLY A 237 11.07 -4.09 -16.46
N LEU A 238 11.47 -4.03 -15.18
CA LEU A 238 10.54 -4.19 -14.05
C LEU A 238 10.75 -3.14 -12.95
N PHE A 239 9.66 -2.51 -12.55
CA PHE A 239 9.56 -1.84 -11.26
C PHE A 239 9.00 -2.83 -10.25
N ILE A 240 9.70 -3.09 -9.14
CA ILE A 240 9.27 -4.06 -8.12
C ILE A 240 9.44 -3.49 -6.72
N ARG A 241 8.35 -3.38 -6.00
CA ARG A 241 8.33 -3.50 -4.53
C ARG A 241 7.68 -4.84 -4.16
N PRO A 242 8.43 -5.76 -3.54
CA PRO A 242 7.93 -7.12 -3.34
C PRO A 242 6.75 -7.11 -2.38
N TYR A 243 5.79 -8.03 -2.60
CA TYR A 243 4.80 -8.30 -1.57
C TYR A 243 5.46 -9.08 -0.45
N VAL A 244 5.25 -8.64 0.78
CA VAL A 244 5.67 -9.33 2.00
C VAL A 244 4.46 -10.08 2.53
N MET A 245 4.47 -11.41 2.38
CA MET A 245 3.36 -12.27 2.78
C MET A 245 3.76 -13.11 3.99
N THR A 246 2.88 -13.20 4.97
CA THR A 246 3.07 -14.04 6.15
C THR A 246 1.99 -15.12 6.22
N SER A 247 2.37 -16.34 6.57
CA SER A 247 1.48 -17.50 6.73
C SER A 247 1.88 -18.32 7.95
N GLY A 248 0.94 -18.85 8.75
CA GLY A 248 1.28 -19.70 9.89
C GLY A 248 0.11 -20.30 10.67
N ALA A 249 0.37 -21.31 11.52
CA ALA A 249 -0.67 -22.16 12.13
C ALA A 249 -1.60 -21.45 13.16
N PHE A 250 -1.12 -20.39 13.82
CA PHE A 250 -1.94 -19.54 14.70
C PHE A 250 -2.68 -18.43 13.95
N MET A 251 -2.27 -18.14 12.72
CA MET A 251 -2.91 -17.18 11.83
C MET A 251 -3.65 -17.97 10.76
N SER A 252 -4.91 -18.34 11.03
CA SER A 252 -5.77 -18.80 9.93
C SER A 252 -5.92 -17.74 8.83
N GLY A 253 -5.55 -16.48 9.12
CA GLY A 253 -5.58 -15.38 8.17
C GLY A 253 -4.28 -15.19 7.39
N LEU A 254 -4.45 -15.00 6.08
CA LEU A 254 -3.47 -14.38 5.20
C LEU A 254 -3.14 -12.96 5.68
N SER A 255 -1.87 -12.58 5.64
CA SER A 255 -1.44 -11.21 5.92
C SER A 255 -0.36 -10.79 4.93
N GLY A 256 -0.49 -9.58 4.40
CA GLY A 256 0.34 -9.06 3.33
C GLY A 256 0.45 -7.54 3.36
N TYR A 257 1.55 -7.04 2.79
CA TYR A 257 1.80 -5.62 2.48
C TYR A 257 2.94 -5.55 1.46
N HIS A 258 3.28 -4.38 0.93
CA HIS A 258 4.45 -4.22 0.05
C HIS A 258 5.66 -3.69 0.83
N GLY A 259 6.87 -4.08 0.45
CA GLY A 259 8.09 -3.44 0.95
C GLY A 259 8.14 -1.95 0.57
N GLY A 260 8.89 -1.15 1.33
CA GLY A 260 9.13 0.24 0.99
C GLY A 260 10.51 0.45 0.34
N ASP A 261 10.74 1.65 -0.22
CA ASP A 261 11.97 1.98 -0.94
C ASP A 261 13.03 2.61 -0.02
N VAL A 262 14.31 2.35 -0.34
CA VAL A 262 15.42 3.07 0.30
C VAL A 262 15.73 4.35 -0.46
N TYR A 263 15.45 5.49 0.17
CA TYR A 263 15.98 6.76 -0.29
C TYR A 263 17.39 7.03 0.26
N SER A 264 18.39 6.36 -0.34
CA SER A 264 19.80 6.45 0.09
C SER A 264 20.49 7.76 -0.29
N ASP A 265 19.93 8.52 -1.22
CA ASP A 265 20.47 9.79 -1.72
C ASP A 265 19.83 11.01 -1.04
N LEU A 266 18.80 10.81 -0.20
CA LEU A 266 18.16 11.89 0.53
C LEU A 266 19.08 12.40 1.64
N ALA A 267 19.79 13.49 1.33
CA ALA A 267 20.60 14.19 2.30
C ALA A 267 19.76 14.60 3.53
N PRO A 268 20.33 14.47 4.75
CA PRO A 268 19.68 14.93 5.97
C PRO A 268 19.46 16.45 5.91
N ILE A 269 18.43 16.92 6.60
CA ILE A 269 18.01 18.31 6.58
C ILE A 269 18.55 19.06 7.79
N GLY A 270 18.91 20.33 7.62
CA GLY A 270 19.31 21.17 8.76
C GLY A 270 18.15 21.44 9.72
N ALA A 271 18.46 21.60 11.01
CA ALA A 271 17.46 21.81 12.06
C ALA A 271 16.51 23.01 11.84
N PHE A 272 16.92 24.01 11.05
CA PHE A 272 16.03 25.09 10.64
C PHE A 272 14.92 24.60 9.71
N ALA A 273 15.26 23.79 8.69
CA ALA A 273 14.31 23.27 7.70
C ALA A 273 13.34 22.25 8.32
N GLU A 274 13.84 21.42 9.25
CA GLU A 274 13.03 20.44 9.98
C GLU A 274 11.84 21.09 10.72
N ARG A 275 12.03 22.28 11.30
CA ARG A 275 10.94 23.02 11.95
C ARG A 275 9.82 23.43 10.99
N PHE A 276 10.12 23.67 9.72
CA PHE A 276 9.10 23.98 8.71
C PHE A 276 8.35 22.74 8.21
N LEU A 277 8.95 21.57 8.38
CA LEU A 277 8.33 20.27 8.07
C LEU A 277 7.65 19.65 9.30
N ASP A 278 7.35 20.47 10.32
CA ASP A 278 6.71 20.02 11.57
C ASP A 278 7.42 18.82 12.20
N ARG A 279 8.75 18.85 12.17
CA ARG A 279 9.61 17.78 12.67
C ARG A 279 9.45 16.44 11.95
N GLY A 280 9.24 16.50 10.63
CA GLY A 280 9.05 15.30 9.83
C GLY A 280 7.80 14.53 10.23
N ARG A 281 6.74 15.25 10.65
CA ARG A 281 5.48 14.65 11.07
C ARG A 281 4.96 13.72 9.98
N ILE A 282 4.75 12.45 10.30
CA ILE A 282 4.06 11.52 9.38
C ILE A 282 2.60 11.95 9.24
N ASN A 283 2.00 11.61 8.11
CA ASN A 283 0.55 11.73 7.98
C ASN A 283 -0.15 10.98 9.14
N PRO A 284 -1.19 11.56 9.76
CA PRO A 284 -1.89 10.92 10.88
C PRO A 284 -2.45 9.56 10.49
N MET A 285 -2.27 8.59 11.38
CA MET A 285 -2.58 7.20 11.12
C MET A 285 -3.68 6.71 12.06
N PHE A 286 -4.70 6.03 11.53
CA PHE A 286 -5.80 5.47 12.30
C PHE A 286 -5.26 4.57 13.42
N ALA A 287 -5.76 4.79 14.64
CA ALA A 287 -5.35 4.10 15.84
C ALA A 287 -6.59 3.54 16.55
N VAL A 288 -6.55 2.25 16.86
CA VAL A 288 -7.63 1.53 17.52
C VAL A 288 -7.09 0.59 18.58
N HIS A 289 -7.74 0.57 19.73
CA HIS A 289 -7.44 -0.38 20.81
C HIS A 289 -8.77 -0.92 21.32
N ARG A 290 -9.08 -2.17 20.99
CA ARG A 290 -10.25 -2.91 21.43
C ARG A 290 -9.86 -4.36 21.64
N ASP A 291 -10.73 -5.12 22.30
CA ASP A 291 -10.51 -6.55 22.54
C ASP A 291 -10.30 -7.36 21.25
N ASP A 292 -10.86 -6.90 20.12
CA ASP A 292 -10.82 -7.60 18.84
C ASP A 292 -9.81 -7.03 17.83
N LEU A 293 -9.29 -5.81 18.05
CA LEU A 293 -8.45 -5.09 17.11
C LEU A 293 -7.56 -4.09 17.85
N THR A 294 -6.24 -4.22 17.67
CA THR A 294 -5.26 -3.31 18.27
C THR A 294 -4.30 -2.75 17.22
N THR A 295 -3.72 -1.60 17.51
CA THR A 295 -2.70 -0.97 16.66
C THR A 295 -1.31 -1.06 17.29
N THR A 296 -0.36 -1.60 16.54
CA THR A 296 1.07 -1.49 16.85
C THR A 296 1.77 -0.59 15.85
N VAL A 297 2.70 0.24 16.31
CA VAL A 297 3.52 1.13 15.48
C VAL A 297 4.93 0.56 15.37
N ASN A 298 5.45 0.49 14.14
CA ASN A 298 6.84 0.14 13.84
C ASN A 298 7.53 1.34 13.15
N ILE A 299 8.69 1.77 13.66
CA ILE A 299 9.48 2.88 13.10
C ILE A 299 10.77 2.34 12.51
N PHE A 300 11.10 2.81 11.31
CA PHE A 300 12.34 2.48 10.60
C PHE A 300 13.28 3.67 10.54
N ASN A 301 14.57 3.39 10.56
CA ASN A 301 15.64 4.34 10.30
C ASN A 301 16.51 3.86 9.14
N SER A 302 15.93 3.75 7.95
CA SER A 302 16.57 3.19 6.74
C SER A 302 17.10 4.26 5.77
N HIS A 303 16.56 5.48 5.78
CA HIS A 303 16.84 6.50 4.75
C HIS A 303 18.03 7.40 5.04
N GLY A 304 18.59 7.98 3.98
CA GLY A 304 19.72 8.88 4.04
C GLY A 304 21.02 8.21 3.61
N PRO A 305 22.06 9.02 3.40
CA PRO A 305 23.29 8.57 2.77
C PRO A 305 24.05 7.55 3.63
N PRO A 306 24.93 6.73 3.01
CA PRO A 306 25.66 5.68 3.73
C PRO A 306 26.53 6.20 4.89
N ASP A 307 26.93 7.47 4.86
CA ASP A 307 27.70 8.14 5.91
C ASP A 307 26.83 8.80 6.99
N PHE A 308 25.50 8.77 6.84
CA PHE A 308 24.55 9.19 7.87
C PHE A 308 24.20 8.00 8.78
N ASP A 309 24.86 7.93 9.93
CA ASP A 309 24.75 6.85 10.92
C ASP A 309 24.29 7.41 12.28
N GLU A 310 23.07 7.93 12.33
CA GLU A 310 22.47 8.49 13.54
C GLU A 310 21.19 7.76 13.97
N ASP A 311 21.07 7.53 15.27
CA ASP A 311 19.83 7.08 15.92
C ASP A 311 18.90 8.28 16.17
N PHE A 312 17.59 8.07 16.08
CA PHE A 312 16.62 9.13 16.39
C PHE A 312 15.51 8.65 17.31
N SER A 313 14.97 9.61 18.06
CA SER A 313 13.77 9.41 18.87
C SER A 313 12.55 10.00 18.17
N VAL A 314 11.38 9.40 18.44
CA VAL A 314 10.08 9.79 17.89
C VAL A 314 9.14 10.15 19.03
N ASP A 315 8.50 11.30 18.91
CA ASP A 315 7.38 11.72 19.77
C ASP A 315 6.08 11.16 19.20
N ALA A 316 5.14 10.82 20.08
CA ALA A 316 3.79 10.41 19.70
C ALA A 316 2.71 11.29 20.32
N TYR A 317 1.70 11.58 19.51
CA TYR A 317 0.51 12.35 19.87
C TYR A 317 -0.71 11.52 19.50
N LEU A 318 -1.56 11.22 20.48
CA LEU A 318 -2.75 10.39 20.30
C LEU A 318 -4.01 11.24 20.46
N TYR A 319 -4.83 11.31 19.42
CA TYR A 319 -6.08 12.06 19.37
C TYR A 319 -7.26 11.11 19.26
N ASP A 320 -8.34 11.36 20.02
CA ASP A 320 -9.58 10.57 19.91
C ASP A 320 -10.43 10.95 18.68
N GLU A 321 -11.56 10.26 18.50
CA GLU A 321 -12.49 10.47 17.38
C GLU A 321 -12.98 11.92 17.23
N VAL A 322 -13.11 12.67 18.33
CA VAL A 322 -13.56 14.08 18.33
C VAL A 322 -12.42 15.08 18.25
N GLY A 323 -11.16 14.60 18.26
CA GLY A 323 -9.95 15.40 18.13
C GLY A 323 -9.36 15.93 19.43
N THR A 324 -9.73 15.34 20.57
CA THR A 324 -9.09 15.64 21.85
C THR A 324 -7.73 14.93 21.90
N LEU A 325 -6.67 15.67 22.26
CA LEU A 325 -5.38 15.07 22.58
C LEU A 325 -5.49 14.26 23.88
N VAL A 326 -5.49 12.94 23.76
CA VAL A 326 -5.62 12.00 24.89
C VAL A 326 -4.26 11.71 25.52
N ALA A 327 -3.20 11.69 24.72
CA ALA A 327 -1.84 11.45 25.19
C ALA A 327 -0.79 12.14 24.34
N GLU A 328 0.25 12.64 25.01
CA GLU A 328 1.49 13.10 24.40
C GLU A 328 2.65 12.36 25.07
N ARG A 329 3.48 11.70 24.28
CA ARG A 329 4.64 10.96 24.76
C ARG A 329 5.91 11.35 23.99
N PRO A 330 6.70 12.29 24.54
CA PRO A 330 8.00 12.63 23.98
C PRO A 330 8.94 11.44 24.07
N ARG A 331 9.78 11.24 23.04
CA ARG A 331 10.75 10.13 22.96
C ARG A 331 10.11 8.76 23.23
N TRP A 332 8.93 8.52 22.68
CA TRP A 332 8.23 7.26 22.87
C TRP A 332 9.04 6.08 22.32
N LEU A 333 9.52 6.22 21.08
CA LEU A 333 10.30 5.19 20.39
C LEU A 333 11.66 5.73 19.96
N ALA A 334 12.69 4.89 20.04
CA ALA A 334 14.04 5.20 19.58
C ALA A 334 14.46 4.21 18.49
N ALA A 335 14.56 4.67 17.24
CA ALA A 335 14.92 3.86 16.09
C ALA A 335 16.42 4.00 15.80
N THR A 336 17.16 2.93 16.08
CA THR A 336 18.59 2.88 15.75
C THR A 336 18.80 2.82 14.24
N ARG A 337 19.95 3.29 13.72
CA ARG A 337 20.23 3.22 12.29
C ARG A 337 20.05 1.80 11.73
N HIS A 338 19.26 1.67 10.67
CA HIS A 338 18.82 0.42 10.04
C HIS A 338 18.08 -0.56 10.98
N GLY A 339 17.69 -0.09 12.17
CA GLY A 339 16.95 -0.85 13.16
C GLY A 339 15.45 -0.68 13.05
N LEU A 340 14.76 -1.29 14.01
CA LEU A 340 13.31 -1.28 14.16
C LEU A 340 12.98 -0.91 15.59
N ALA A 341 12.20 0.17 15.78
CA ALA A 341 11.56 0.46 17.05
C ALA A 341 10.07 0.11 16.97
N ARG A 342 9.50 -0.40 18.06
CA ARG A 342 8.12 -0.89 18.08
C ARG A 342 7.44 -0.48 19.38
N GLY A 343 6.19 -0.04 19.30
CA GLY A 343 5.36 0.28 20.47
C GLY A 343 3.88 0.10 20.19
N ASP A 344 3.14 -0.41 21.18
CA ASP A 344 1.69 -0.56 21.09
C ASP A 344 0.97 0.72 21.51
N ILE A 345 -0.11 1.09 20.82
CA ILE A 345 -0.86 2.32 21.19
C ILE A 345 -1.44 2.25 22.61
N ALA A 346 -1.64 1.03 23.14
CA ALA A 346 -2.04 0.80 24.52
C ALA A 346 -1.07 1.43 25.53
N GLU A 347 0.21 1.55 25.20
CA GLU A 347 1.22 2.21 26.05
C GLU A 347 1.04 3.72 26.15
N LEU A 348 0.29 4.31 25.21
CA LEU A 348 -0.04 5.74 25.19
C LEU A 348 -1.33 6.04 25.94
N LEU A 349 -2.22 5.05 26.10
CA LEU A 349 -3.54 5.28 26.70
C LEU A 349 -3.44 5.57 28.20
N PRO A 350 -4.21 6.55 28.72
CA PRO A 350 -4.33 6.78 30.16
C PRO A 350 -4.91 5.57 30.91
N ASP A 351 -5.80 4.82 30.26
CA ASP A 351 -6.37 3.58 30.76
C ASP A 351 -6.42 2.55 29.61
N PRO A 352 -5.44 1.63 29.51
CA PRO A 352 -5.38 0.63 28.44
C PRO A 352 -6.45 -0.46 28.56
N THR A 353 -7.30 -0.43 29.59
CA THR A 353 -8.43 -1.37 29.70
C THR A 353 -9.69 -0.88 29.00
N ARG A 354 -9.71 0.38 28.54
CA ARG A 354 -10.84 0.98 27.83
C ARG A 354 -10.62 0.95 26.33
N PRO A 355 -11.70 0.77 25.55
CA PRO A 355 -11.61 0.86 24.11
C PRO A 355 -11.24 2.28 23.67
N PHE A 356 -10.47 2.39 22.60
CA PHE A 356 -10.05 3.65 22.00
C PHE A 356 -10.17 3.58 20.47
N VAL A 357 -10.60 4.70 19.88
CA VAL A 357 -10.65 4.94 18.44
C VAL A 357 -10.23 6.40 18.20
N GLY A 358 -9.38 6.60 17.21
CA GLY A 358 -8.90 7.91 16.82
C GLY A 358 -7.72 7.78 15.88
N HIS A 359 -6.68 8.59 16.08
CA HIS A 359 -5.46 8.50 15.30
C HIS A 359 -4.21 8.83 16.11
N VAL A 360 -3.08 8.34 15.62
CA VAL A 360 -1.74 8.67 16.13
C VAL A 360 -0.99 9.52 15.12
N THR A 361 -0.35 10.56 15.61
CA THR A 361 0.60 11.38 14.86
C THR A 361 1.99 11.16 15.44
N LEU A 362 2.98 10.94 14.57
CA LEU A 362 4.39 10.72 14.96
C LEU A 362 5.27 11.81 14.34
N ALA A 363 6.27 12.26 15.08
CA ALA A 363 7.23 13.25 14.62
C ALA A 363 8.59 13.00 15.27
N PHE A 364 9.68 13.49 14.67
CA PHE A 364 10.98 13.45 15.30
C PHE A 364 10.95 14.22 16.64
N THR A 365 11.60 13.65 17.66
CA THR A 365 11.83 14.35 18.91
C THR A 365 12.70 15.57 18.65
N ARG A 366 12.32 16.71 19.24
CA ARG A 366 13.14 17.91 19.20
C ARG A 366 14.41 17.74 20.04
N GLU A 367 15.55 17.71 19.38
CA GLU A 367 16.89 17.61 19.96
C GLU A 367 17.80 18.76 19.49
N ASP A 368 18.87 19.06 20.23
CA ASP A 368 19.85 20.06 19.82
C ASP A 368 20.88 19.43 18.86
N ARG A 369 20.42 19.11 17.65
CA ARG A 369 21.21 18.48 16.59
C ARG A 369 21.35 19.41 15.38
N PRO A 370 22.48 19.36 14.66
CA PRO A 370 22.67 20.18 13.47
C PRO A 370 21.83 19.71 12.29
N VAL A 371 21.59 18.40 12.20
CA VAL A 371 20.86 17.75 11.10
C VAL A 371 19.87 16.71 11.60
N TYR A 372 18.85 16.43 10.79
CA TYR A 372 17.80 15.46 11.04
C TYR A 372 17.60 14.56 9.82
N PRO A 373 17.13 13.32 10.00
CA PRO A 373 16.65 12.53 8.88
C PRO A 373 15.56 13.30 8.13
N ARG A 374 15.58 13.23 6.81
CA ARG A 374 14.61 13.95 5.98
C ARG A 374 13.21 13.34 6.00
N VAL A 375 13.14 12.01 6.19
CA VAL A 375 11.92 11.23 6.08
C VAL A 375 11.76 10.39 7.35
N LEU A 376 10.59 10.51 7.97
CA LEU A 376 10.08 9.57 8.97
C LEU A 376 9.08 8.65 8.29
N GLN A 377 9.19 7.36 8.58
CA GLN A 377 8.24 6.36 8.13
C GLN A 377 7.80 5.46 9.28
N ALA A 378 6.55 5.03 9.21
CA ALA A 378 5.97 4.14 10.20
C ALA A 378 5.10 3.06 9.55
N LEU A 379 5.37 1.79 9.86
CA LEU A 379 4.49 0.68 9.51
C LEU A 379 3.55 0.38 10.66
N LEU A 380 2.28 0.67 10.47
CA LEU A 380 1.22 0.30 11.39
C LEU A 380 0.80 -1.13 11.15
N GLU A 381 0.56 -1.84 12.24
CA GLU A 381 -0.04 -3.16 12.26
C GLU A 381 -1.39 -3.10 12.97
N TYR A 382 -2.46 -3.46 12.26
CA TYR A 382 -3.79 -3.67 12.81
C TYR A 382 -3.95 -5.16 13.12
N ARG A 383 -3.80 -5.50 14.39
CA ARG A 383 -3.66 -6.87 14.88
C ARG A 383 -4.98 -7.38 15.45
N THR A 384 -5.30 -8.60 15.07
CA THR A 384 -6.42 -9.38 15.61
C THR A 384 -5.88 -10.74 16.04
N VAL A 385 -6.73 -11.55 16.68
CA VAL A 385 -6.37 -12.95 16.96
C VAL A 385 -6.25 -13.82 15.70
N ARG A 386 -6.75 -13.35 14.54
CA ARG A 386 -6.75 -14.11 13.27
C ARG A 386 -5.68 -13.68 12.28
N GLY A 387 -5.28 -12.42 12.34
CA GLY A 387 -4.52 -11.79 11.27
C GLY A 387 -3.99 -10.42 11.64
N THR A 388 -3.06 -9.94 10.83
CA THR A 388 -2.48 -8.61 10.93
C THR A 388 -2.60 -7.91 9.58
N ALA A 389 -3.32 -6.79 9.52
CA ALA A 389 -3.24 -5.91 8.36
C ALA A 389 -2.12 -4.89 8.58
N ARG A 390 -1.45 -4.44 7.52
CA ARG A 390 -0.36 -3.48 7.66
C ARG A 390 -0.49 -2.34 6.67
N VAL A 391 -0.11 -1.16 7.15
CA VAL A 391 -0.20 0.09 6.41
C VAL A 391 1.05 0.91 6.69
N MET A 392 1.64 1.49 5.65
CA MET A 392 2.75 2.41 5.79
C MET A 392 2.25 3.87 5.85
N GLY A 393 2.85 4.67 6.73
CA GLY A 393 2.72 6.12 6.79
C GLY A 393 4.06 6.80 6.52
N TRP A 394 4.02 7.94 5.84
CA TRP A 394 5.17 8.66 5.31
C TRP A 394 5.11 10.16 5.63
N SER A 395 6.25 10.75 5.98
CA SER A 395 6.33 12.20 6.24
C SER A 395 6.56 13.06 5.00
N ASP A 396 7.15 12.52 3.95
CA ASP A 396 7.69 13.29 2.82
C ASP A 396 6.62 13.73 1.81
N GLU A 397 5.73 12.85 1.39
CA GLU A 397 4.59 13.22 0.55
C GLU A 397 3.69 14.24 1.26
N TRP A 398 3.49 14.02 2.56
CA TRP A 398 2.68 14.87 3.43
C TRP A 398 3.25 16.28 3.61
N ASN A 399 4.57 16.39 3.77
CA ASN A 399 5.25 17.67 3.98
C ASN A 399 5.90 18.20 2.68
N SER A 400 5.54 17.66 1.52
CA SER A 400 6.13 18.08 0.26
C SER A 400 5.85 19.58 -0.02
N PRO A 401 6.83 20.35 -0.55
CA PRO A 401 6.63 21.74 -0.95
C PRO A 401 5.45 21.92 -1.91
N GLN A 402 5.25 20.92 -2.77
CA GLN A 402 4.15 20.78 -3.71
C GLN A 402 2.82 20.84 -2.96
N ARG A 403 2.58 19.91 -2.02
CA ARG A 403 1.36 19.86 -1.20
C ARG A 403 1.17 21.14 -0.40
N ALA A 404 2.25 21.69 0.17
CA ALA A 404 2.20 22.94 0.90
C ALA A 404 1.73 24.15 0.06
N ALA A 405 2.04 24.19 -1.24
CA ALA A 405 1.71 25.33 -2.12
C ALA A 405 0.21 25.41 -2.51
N VAL A 406 -0.50 24.30 -2.41
CA VAL A 406 -1.86 24.08 -2.96
C VAL A 406 -2.88 23.72 -1.88
N ARG A 407 -2.41 23.35 -0.68
CA ARG A 407 -3.18 23.10 0.54
C ARG A 407 -4.29 24.14 0.75
N GLY A 408 -5.52 23.69 0.98
CA GLY A 408 -6.70 24.54 1.19
C GLY A 408 -7.12 25.40 -0.01
N ARG A 409 -6.71 25.06 -1.23
CA ARG A 409 -7.12 25.77 -2.46
C ARG A 409 -7.79 24.86 -3.49
N VAL A 410 -7.39 23.60 -3.55
CA VAL A 410 -7.85 22.62 -4.53
C VAL A 410 -8.30 21.38 -3.77
N PRO A 411 -9.46 20.77 -4.14
CA PRO A 411 -9.85 19.48 -3.58
C PRO A 411 -8.86 18.38 -3.97
N TYR A 412 -8.53 17.53 -3.00
CA TYR A 412 -7.78 16.29 -3.19
C TYR A 412 -8.71 15.11 -2.97
N GLY A 413 -8.62 14.13 -3.86
CA GLY A 413 -9.27 12.83 -3.77
C GLY A 413 -8.31 11.75 -3.25
N ALA A 414 -8.77 10.97 -2.28
CA ALA A 414 -8.28 9.62 -1.98
C ALA A 414 -9.30 8.62 -2.51
N PHE A 415 -8.88 7.45 -2.97
CA PHE A 415 -9.81 6.38 -3.32
C PHE A 415 -9.49 5.10 -2.57
N SER A 416 -10.56 4.36 -2.24
CA SER A 416 -10.53 3.18 -1.36
C SER A 416 -11.47 2.13 -1.93
N ARG A 417 -11.08 0.85 -1.92
CA ARG A 417 -11.96 -0.28 -2.27
C ARG A 417 -12.84 -0.65 -1.09
N VAL A 418 -14.14 -0.77 -1.38
CA VAL A 418 -15.12 -1.05 -0.34
C VAL A 418 -15.90 -2.33 -0.59
N TRP A 419 -16.14 -3.07 0.48
CA TRP A 419 -16.98 -4.26 0.54
C TRP A 419 -18.25 -3.97 1.32
N CYS A 420 -19.39 -4.29 0.71
CA CYS A 420 -20.72 -4.21 1.32
C CYS A 420 -21.49 -5.52 1.07
N ARG A 421 -20.83 -6.66 1.30
CA ARG A 421 -21.43 -7.99 1.13
C ARG A 421 -20.97 -8.93 2.24
N PRO A 422 -21.87 -9.48 3.07
CA PRO A 422 -21.48 -10.47 4.06
C PRO A 422 -20.73 -11.66 3.40
N PRO A 423 -19.68 -12.19 4.05
CA PRO A 423 -19.21 -11.85 5.38
C PRO A 423 -18.23 -10.64 5.45
N LEU A 424 -17.96 -9.96 4.34
CA LEU A 424 -16.99 -8.87 4.24
C LEU A 424 -17.65 -7.49 4.39
N GLU A 425 -17.13 -6.69 5.32
CA GLU A 425 -17.60 -5.33 5.57
C GLU A 425 -16.40 -4.38 5.62
N THR A 426 -16.49 -3.26 4.90
CA THR A 426 -15.50 -2.19 4.98
C THR A 426 -15.96 -1.07 5.91
N GLN A 427 -15.01 -0.56 6.69
CA GLN A 427 -15.13 0.66 7.46
C GLN A 427 -14.14 1.68 6.89
N LEU A 428 -14.57 2.92 6.78
CA LEU A 428 -13.77 4.04 6.31
C LEU A 428 -13.34 4.89 7.50
N CYS A 429 -12.05 5.19 7.58
CA CYS A 429 -11.43 6.01 8.62
C CYS A 429 -10.88 7.29 7.98
N ILE A 430 -11.66 8.37 8.01
CA ILE A 430 -11.28 9.68 7.46
C ILE A 430 -10.77 10.56 8.60
N THR A 431 -9.49 10.90 8.59
CA THR A 431 -8.88 11.73 9.63
C THR A 431 -8.64 13.15 9.13
N ASN A 432 -8.93 14.16 9.96
CA ASN A 432 -8.57 15.55 9.69
C ASN A 432 -7.11 15.78 10.09
N CYS A 433 -6.25 15.88 9.08
CA CYS A 433 -4.85 15.51 9.26
C CYS A 433 -3.87 16.67 9.47
N GLY A 434 -4.32 17.93 9.58
CA GLY A 434 -3.39 19.03 9.35
C GLY A 434 -2.72 19.72 10.54
N ASN A 435 -1.76 20.59 10.19
CA ASN A 435 -0.92 21.37 11.09
C ASN A 435 -1.54 22.75 11.42
N GLU A 436 -1.59 23.06 12.72
CA GLU A 436 -1.90 24.29 13.48
C GLU A 436 -2.62 25.51 12.84
N ARG A 437 -2.40 25.91 11.59
CA ARG A 437 -2.98 27.18 11.06
C ARG A 437 -4.26 27.05 10.21
N ARG A 438 -4.60 25.88 9.70
CA ARG A 438 -5.83 25.67 8.86
C ARG A 438 -6.71 24.49 9.29
N TYR A 439 -6.36 23.86 10.41
CA TYR A 439 -6.93 22.56 10.82
C TYR A 439 -7.38 22.56 12.27
N ALA A 440 -7.42 23.74 12.89
CA ALA A 440 -8.30 24.04 14.02
C ALA A 440 -9.77 24.13 13.57
N ASP A 441 -10.02 24.04 12.26
CA ASP A 441 -11.33 24.09 11.63
C ASP A 441 -11.83 22.69 11.32
N GLU A 442 -13.15 22.57 11.27
CA GLU A 442 -13.84 21.40 10.74
C GLU A 442 -13.51 21.20 9.25
N ALA A 443 -13.27 19.96 8.85
CA ALA A 443 -12.93 19.59 7.49
C ALA A 443 -14.13 18.93 6.79
N PRO A 444 -14.94 19.69 6.03
CA PRO A 444 -15.95 19.12 5.15
C PRO A 444 -15.31 18.25 4.06
N PHE A 445 -16.00 17.18 3.67
CA PHE A 445 -15.61 16.31 2.57
C PHE A 445 -16.85 15.82 1.81
N THR A 446 -16.62 15.45 0.55
CA THR A 446 -17.60 14.74 -0.27
C THR A 446 -17.08 13.33 -0.51
N ALA A 447 -17.85 12.31 -0.15
CA ALA A 447 -17.56 10.92 -0.47
C ALA A 447 -18.44 10.47 -1.66
N THR A 448 -17.83 9.88 -2.68
CA THR A 448 -18.53 9.35 -3.87
C THR A 448 -18.31 7.85 -3.96
N LEU A 449 -19.38 7.06 -3.84
CA LEU A 449 -19.38 5.61 -4.07
C LEU A 449 -19.63 5.31 -5.55
N LEU A 450 -18.75 4.50 -6.15
CA LEU A 450 -18.73 4.09 -7.55
C LEU A 450 -18.94 2.57 -7.65
N ASN A 451 -19.82 2.14 -8.56
CA ASN A 451 -19.97 0.74 -8.95
C ASN A 451 -19.18 0.43 -10.24
N GLU A 452 -19.19 -0.84 -10.67
CA GLU A 452 -18.47 -1.27 -11.88
C GLU A 452 -19.03 -0.69 -13.19
N GLN A 453 -20.28 -0.21 -13.17
CA GLN A 453 -20.94 0.45 -14.29
C GLN A 453 -20.56 1.95 -14.40
N GLY A 454 -19.87 2.50 -13.40
CA GLY A 454 -19.54 3.93 -13.31
C GLY A 454 -20.69 4.80 -12.79
N ASP A 455 -21.77 4.18 -12.28
CA ASP A 455 -22.81 4.92 -11.56
C ASP A 455 -22.24 5.45 -10.24
N ARG A 456 -22.90 6.49 -9.69
CA ARG A 456 -22.38 7.24 -8.54
C ARG A 456 -23.45 7.53 -7.52
N VAL A 457 -23.12 7.37 -6.25
CA VAL A 457 -23.88 7.90 -5.12
C VAL A 457 -22.97 8.79 -4.29
N ARG A 458 -23.48 9.93 -3.81
CA ARG A 458 -22.70 10.90 -3.04
C ARG A 458 -23.24 11.03 -1.62
N ALA A 459 -22.31 11.21 -0.69
CA ALA A 459 -22.56 11.59 0.68
C ALA A 459 -21.65 12.76 1.06
N GLU A 460 -22.12 13.63 1.93
CA GLU A 460 -21.33 14.74 2.47
C GLU A 460 -21.08 14.47 3.95
N GLY A 461 -19.90 14.82 4.43
CA GLY A 461 -19.54 14.67 5.82
C GLY A 461 -18.61 15.78 6.29
N VAL A 462 -18.37 15.80 7.59
CA VAL A 462 -17.47 16.75 8.24
C VAL A 462 -16.65 15.99 9.27
N VAL A 463 -15.34 16.21 9.26
CA VAL A 463 -14.45 15.69 10.32
C VAL A 463 -14.07 16.85 11.24
N PRO A 464 -14.23 16.71 12.58
CA PRO A 464 -13.81 17.73 13.53
C PRO A 464 -12.31 18.09 13.41
N PRO A 465 -11.88 19.24 13.96
CA PRO A 465 -10.46 19.57 14.08
C PRO A 465 -9.69 18.44 14.77
N HIS A 466 -8.65 17.90 14.14
CA HIS A 466 -7.89 16.74 14.64
C HIS A 466 -8.76 15.50 14.93
N GLY A 467 -9.98 15.43 14.43
CA GLY A 467 -10.88 14.30 14.63
C GLY A 467 -10.65 13.20 13.61
N THR A 468 -11.33 12.07 13.84
CA THR A 468 -11.38 10.93 12.92
C THR A 468 -12.82 10.47 12.80
N CYS A 469 -13.36 10.50 11.57
CA CYS A 469 -14.62 9.87 11.26
C CYS A 469 -14.37 8.38 10.98
N PHE A 470 -15.00 7.50 11.75
CA PHE A 470 -14.90 6.04 11.59
C PHE A 470 -16.30 5.44 11.42
N GLN A 471 -16.64 5.06 10.19
CA GLN A 471 -17.99 4.60 9.85
C GLN A 471 -17.97 3.42 8.88
N THR A 472 -18.97 2.55 8.98
CA THR A 472 -19.21 1.52 7.96
C THR A 472 -19.71 2.16 6.67
N ILE A 473 -19.50 1.51 5.54
CA ILE A 473 -19.92 2.07 4.25
C ILE A 473 -21.44 2.24 4.15
N ASP A 474 -22.23 1.31 4.71
CA ASP A 474 -23.69 1.45 4.76
C ASP A 474 -24.15 2.62 5.65
N ALA A 475 -23.35 3.05 6.63
CA ALA A 475 -23.66 4.23 7.45
C ALA A 475 -23.42 5.53 6.68
N ILE A 476 -22.39 5.58 5.83
CA ILE A 476 -22.09 6.73 4.95
C ILE A 476 -23.07 6.77 3.77
N PHE A 477 -23.35 5.62 3.16
CA PHE A 477 -24.20 5.46 1.99
C PHE A 477 -25.32 4.46 2.30
N PRO A 478 -26.50 4.94 2.75
CA PRO A 478 -27.66 4.07 2.91
C PRO A 478 -27.97 3.33 1.60
N ASP A 479 -28.22 2.03 1.68
CA ASP A 479 -28.41 1.11 0.54
C ASP A 479 -27.14 0.78 -0.28
N ALA A 480 -25.92 0.98 0.24
CA ALA A 480 -24.67 0.66 -0.49
C ALA A 480 -24.63 -0.78 -0.98
N ALA A 481 -25.03 -1.75 -0.15
CA ALA A 481 -25.11 -3.16 -0.56
C ALA A 481 -25.99 -3.39 -1.80
N ARG A 482 -27.12 -2.68 -1.91
CA ARG A 482 -28.01 -2.77 -3.08
C ARG A 482 -27.39 -2.06 -4.28
N PHE A 483 -26.77 -0.91 -4.07
CA PHE A 483 -26.13 -0.12 -5.12
C PHE A 483 -24.94 -0.86 -5.76
N LEU A 484 -24.16 -1.60 -4.97
CA LEU A 484 -23.01 -2.37 -5.42
C LEU A 484 -23.37 -3.79 -5.90
N ALA A 485 -24.66 -4.17 -5.85
CA ALA A 485 -25.09 -5.48 -6.31
C ALA A 485 -24.84 -5.68 -7.82
N PRO A 486 -24.56 -6.91 -8.28
CA PRO A 486 -24.53 -8.14 -7.48
C PRO A 486 -23.19 -8.40 -6.79
N LYS A 487 -22.11 -7.73 -7.19
CA LYS A 487 -20.76 -8.00 -6.67
C LYS A 487 -20.59 -7.54 -5.23
N GLY A 488 -21.33 -6.53 -4.78
CA GLY A 488 -21.22 -5.98 -3.42
C GLY A 488 -19.84 -5.37 -3.12
N VAL A 489 -19.14 -4.93 -4.17
CA VAL A 489 -17.82 -4.29 -4.11
C VAL A 489 -17.84 -3.05 -5.00
N GLY A 490 -17.15 -1.99 -4.57
CA GLY A 490 -17.02 -0.75 -5.31
C GLY A 490 -15.78 0.04 -4.92
N ILE A 491 -15.72 1.29 -5.36
CA ILE A 491 -14.70 2.26 -4.98
C ILE A 491 -15.39 3.44 -4.31
N VAL A 492 -14.86 3.90 -3.18
CA VAL A 492 -15.21 5.20 -2.61
C VAL A 492 -14.09 6.18 -2.93
N VAL A 493 -14.45 7.36 -3.39
CA VAL A 493 -13.54 8.50 -3.54
C VAL A 493 -13.91 9.55 -2.51
N VAL A 494 -12.98 9.93 -1.63
CA VAL A 494 -13.15 10.97 -0.62
C VAL A 494 -12.42 12.23 -1.07
N GLU A 495 -13.16 13.32 -1.28
CA GLU A 495 -12.62 14.59 -1.76
C GLU A 495 -12.76 15.70 -0.72
N SER A 496 -11.69 16.45 -0.49
CA SER A 496 -11.72 17.66 0.36
C SER A 496 -10.64 18.67 -0.02
N VAL A 497 -10.92 19.95 0.21
CA VAL A 497 -9.89 21.01 0.16
C VAL A 497 -8.97 20.99 1.38
N TYR A 498 -9.39 20.30 2.45
CA TYR A 498 -8.58 20.03 3.63
C TYR A 498 -7.77 18.76 3.39
N ASP A 499 -6.59 18.71 3.99
CA ASP A 499 -5.76 17.52 3.95
C ASP A 499 -6.39 16.46 4.86
N LEU A 500 -6.90 15.41 4.23
CA LEU A 500 -7.42 14.22 4.90
C LEU A 500 -6.50 13.03 4.63
N ALA A 501 -6.41 12.13 5.61
CA ALA A 501 -5.90 10.78 5.42
C ALA A 501 -7.09 9.82 5.46
N ASP A 502 -7.12 8.89 4.50
CA ASP A 502 -8.15 7.87 4.38
C ASP A 502 -7.52 6.49 4.58
N ILE A 503 -8.02 5.76 5.57
CA ILE A 503 -7.66 4.37 5.82
C ILE A 503 -8.94 3.55 5.76
N GLN A 504 -8.94 2.52 4.93
CA GLN A 504 -10.01 1.54 4.95
C GLN A 504 -9.61 0.35 5.80
N ILE A 505 -10.54 -0.17 6.59
CA ILE A 505 -10.40 -1.45 7.29
C ILE A 505 -11.51 -2.36 6.79
N THR A 506 -11.15 -3.45 6.10
CA THR A 506 -12.10 -4.48 5.69
C THR A 506 -12.01 -5.64 6.67
N ARG A 507 -13.15 -6.02 7.24
CA ARG A 507 -13.26 -7.11 8.22
C ARG A 507 -14.05 -8.27 7.63
N HIS A 508 -13.56 -9.48 7.88
CA HIS A 508 -14.38 -10.68 7.78
C HIS A 508 -15.19 -10.85 9.07
N THR A 509 -16.48 -10.52 9.03
CA THR A 509 -17.36 -10.41 10.20
C THR A 509 -17.48 -11.72 11.00
N GLY A 510 -17.44 -12.89 10.35
CA GLY A 510 -17.53 -14.19 11.00
C GLY A 510 -16.26 -14.64 11.76
N THR A 511 -15.08 -14.20 11.34
CA THR A 511 -13.79 -14.68 11.91
C THR A 511 -13.05 -13.60 12.69
N GLY A 512 -13.26 -12.33 12.33
CA GLY A 512 -12.51 -11.18 12.85
C GLY A 512 -11.20 -10.92 12.10
N ALA A 513 -10.90 -11.62 11.01
CA ALA A 513 -9.74 -11.27 10.17
C ALA A 513 -9.92 -9.89 9.53
N VAL A 514 -8.81 -9.19 9.30
CA VAL A 514 -8.80 -7.82 8.79
C VAL A 514 -7.79 -7.64 7.67
N ALA A 515 -8.16 -6.78 6.71
CA ALA A 515 -7.28 -6.15 5.74
C ALA A 515 -7.38 -4.63 5.92
N ALA A 516 -6.32 -3.92 5.54
CA ALA A 516 -6.25 -2.48 5.65
C ALA A 516 -5.50 -1.91 4.46
N GLU A 517 -5.98 -0.80 3.93
CA GLU A 517 -5.28 -0.02 2.92
C GLU A 517 -5.31 1.46 3.33
N HIS A 518 -4.31 2.21 2.89
CA HIS A 518 -4.16 3.62 3.22
C HIS A 518 -3.87 4.39 1.96
N PHE A 519 -4.70 5.40 1.73
CA PHE A 519 -4.56 6.32 0.64
C PHE A 519 -4.62 7.73 1.22
N MET A 520 -3.57 8.49 0.98
CA MET A 520 -3.67 9.93 1.21
C MET A 520 -4.46 10.55 0.06
N ALA A 521 -5.21 11.61 0.35
CA ALA A 521 -5.80 12.42 -0.69
C ALA A 521 -4.67 13.11 -1.47
N LEU A 522 -4.23 12.44 -2.54
CA LEU A 522 -3.05 12.77 -3.34
C LEU A 522 -3.39 13.05 -4.79
N THR A 523 -4.67 13.04 -5.16
CA THR A 523 -5.08 13.30 -6.55
C THR A 523 -5.99 14.52 -6.64
N SER A 524 -5.53 15.59 -7.29
CA SER A 524 -6.41 16.68 -7.75
C SER A 524 -6.56 16.66 -9.26
N GLU A 525 -7.71 17.09 -9.79
CA GLU A 525 -7.92 17.20 -11.25
C GLU A 525 -6.90 18.10 -11.96
N LEU A 526 -6.21 18.96 -11.19
CA LEU A 526 -5.17 19.89 -11.65
C LEU A 526 -3.75 19.30 -11.56
N GLU A 527 -3.57 18.09 -11.04
CA GLU A 527 -2.24 17.48 -10.86
C GLU A 527 -1.50 17.21 -12.16
N GLY A 528 -2.25 16.82 -13.21
CA GLY A 528 -1.70 16.66 -14.55
C GLY A 528 -1.01 17.91 -15.10
N GLU A 529 -1.29 19.10 -14.54
CA GLU A 529 -0.65 20.35 -14.95
C GLU A 529 0.41 20.88 -13.96
N ARG A 530 0.47 20.40 -12.70
CA ARG A 530 1.22 21.11 -11.64
C ARG A 530 1.96 20.29 -10.59
N LEU A 531 1.76 18.98 -10.45
CA LEU A 531 2.29 18.24 -9.30
C LEU A 531 3.07 16.99 -9.75
N ARG A 532 4.38 17.05 -9.46
CA ARG A 532 5.38 15.99 -9.67
C ARG A 532 5.41 15.10 -8.42
N PRO A 533 5.66 13.78 -8.53
CA PRO A 533 6.29 13.05 -7.44
C PRO A 533 7.67 13.69 -7.19
N SER A 534 7.99 14.00 -5.94
CA SER A 534 9.37 14.29 -5.58
C SER A 534 10.14 12.97 -5.52
N GLY A 535 10.77 12.58 -6.64
CA GLY A 535 11.79 11.54 -6.68
C GLY A 535 11.28 10.10 -6.75
N SER A 536 10.56 9.75 -7.82
CA SER A 536 10.58 8.38 -8.35
C SER A 536 11.86 8.14 -9.14
#